data_AF-A0A7S4FG33-F1
#
_entry.id   AF-A0A7S4FG33-F1
#
_cell.length_a   1.000
_cell.length_b   1.000
_cell.length_c   1.000
_cell.angle_alpha   90.00
_cell.angle_beta   90.00
_cell.angle_gamma   90.00
#
_symmetry.space_group_name_H-M   'P 1'
#
loop_
_entity.id
_entity.type
_entity.pdbx_description
1 polymer ?
#
loop_
_entity_poly.entity_id
_entity_poly.type
_entity_poly.pdbx_seq_one_letter_code
_entity_poly.pdbx_strand_id
1 'polypeptide(L)'
;RGGTGPFGRALHVVRLLGWQPLEGWWSWIVPGQTEPLHLVQEPMRQIQHRVRDSLRCHAMRGLEARRPATYGGLGDGVDGEACRAALRVASTELEASLLRGLLAGALWTAAR
;
A
#
# COMPACT_ATOMS: atom_id res chain seq x y z
N ARG A 1 13.67 18.46 14.97
CA ARG A 1 15.08 18.41 14.50
C ARG A 1 15.21 17.20 13.58
N GLY A 2 15.06 17.38 12.27
CA GLY A 2 15.13 16.28 11.30
C GLY A 2 16.58 15.88 11.08
N GLY A 3 16.94 14.66 11.46
CA GLY A 3 18.31 14.16 11.39
C GLY A 3 18.80 14.09 9.94
N THR A 4 19.95 14.71 9.66
CA THR A 4 20.68 14.63 8.38
C THR A 4 21.29 13.25 8.11
N GLY A 5 21.15 12.29 9.04
CA GLY A 5 21.62 10.92 8.90
C GLY A 5 20.72 10.02 8.03
N PRO A 6 21.20 8.83 7.65
CA PRO A 6 20.46 7.86 6.83
C PRO A 6 19.08 7.54 7.39
N PHE A 7 18.99 7.40 8.72
CA PHE A 7 17.74 7.14 9.42
C PHE A 7 16.74 8.29 9.31
N GLY A 8 17.19 9.54 9.48
CA GLY A 8 16.31 10.70 9.34
C GLY A 8 15.80 10.90 7.92
N ARG A 9 16.61 10.57 6.90
CA ARG A 9 16.16 10.52 5.50
C ARG A 9 15.10 9.44 5.28
N ALA A 10 15.30 8.24 5.83
CA ALA A 10 14.30 7.18 5.73
C ALA A 10 12.97 7.57 6.38
N LEU A 11 13.01 8.19 7.58
CA LEU A 11 11.82 8.71 8.25
C LEU A 11 11.13 9.83 7.45
N HIS A 12 11.90 10.67 6.78
CA HIS A 12 11.33 11.70 5.91
C HIS A 12 10.63 11.08 4.70
N VAL A 13 11.22 10.07 4.06
CA VAL A 13 10.62 9.37 2.92
C VAL A 13 9.30 8.72 3.32
N VAL A 14 9.21 7.97 4.43
CA VAL A 14 7.95 7.34 4.84
C VAL A 14 6.84 8.36 5.12
N ARG A 15 7.19 9.55 5.62
CA ARG A 15 6.22 10.66 5.78
C ARG A 15 5.71 11.17 4.44
N LEU A 16 6.56 11.27 3.42
CA LEU A 16 6.13 11.63 2.05
C LEU A 16 5.23 10.56 1.43
N LEU A 17 5.37 9.30 1.85
CA LEU A 17 4.45 8.22 1.48
C LEU A 17 3.11 8.28 2.23
N GLY A 18 2.91 9.27 3.10
CA GLY A 18 1.68 9.46 3.87
C GLY A 18 1.60 8.63 5.15
N TRP A 19 2.70 8.03 5.59
CA TRP A 19 2.71 7.30 6.86
C TRP A 19 2.59 8.26 8.03
N GLN A 20 1.74 7.92 8.98
CA GLN A 20 1.52 8.74 10.17
C GLN A 20 2.14 8.03 11.38
N PRO A 21 2.96 8.71 12.19
CA PRO A 21 3.49 8.12 13.41
C PRO A 21 2.35 7.94 14.41
N LEU A 22 2.25 6.76 15.01
CA LEU A 22 1.32 6.50 16.11
C LEU A 22 1.99 6.81 17.45
N GLU A 23 3.12 6.15 17.69
CA GLU A 23 3.94 6.32 18.89
C GLU A 23 5.43 6.23 18.54
N GLY A 24 6.18 7.25 18.95
CA GLY A 24 7.62 7.31 18.69
C GLY A 24 7.96 7.27 17.19
N TRP A 25 9.15 6.74 16.88
CA TRP A 25 9.60 6.55 15.49
C TRP A 25 9.40 5.12 14.99
N TRP A 26 8.95 4.20 15.84
CA TRP A 26 8.90 2.76 15.55
C TRP A 26 7.50 2.25 15.20
N SER A 27 6.43 2.99 15.49
CA SER A 27 5.05 2.59 15.18
C SER A 27 4.38 3.59 14.23
N TRP A 28 3.80 3.06 13.14
CA TRP A 28 3.26 3.87 12.05
C TRP A 28 1.92 3.34 11.54
N ILE A 29 0.98 4.24 11.26
CA ILE A 29 -0.18 3.95 10.41
C ILE A 29 0.29 4.05 8.96
N VAL A 30 0.15 2.94 8.24
CA VAL A 30 0.49 2.82 6.82
C VAL A 30 -0.78 3.06 5.99
N PRO A 31 -0.78 3.93 4.97
CA PRO A 31 -1.94 4.14 4.12
C PRO A 31 -2.45 2.84 3.50
N GLY A 32 -3.77 2.59 3.61
CA GLY A 32 -4.41 1.39 3.08
C GLY A 32 -4.19 0.13 3.95
N GLN A 33 -3.70 0.27 5.18
CA GLN A 33 -3.58 -0.82 6.14
C GLN A 33 -4.47 -0.56 7.35
N THR A 34 -5.09 -1.62 7.86
CA THR A 34 -5.91 -1.60 9.08
C THR A 34 -5.06 -1.64 10.33
N GLU A 35 -3.95 -2.38 10.30
CA GLU A 35 -3.06 -2.56 11.44
C GLU A 35 -1.80 -1.67 11.35
N PRO A 36 -1.38 -1.04 12.47
CA PRO A 36 -0.12 -0.32 12.54
C PRO A 36 1.08 -1.21 12.20
N LEU A 37 2.07 -0.62 11.55
CA LEU A 37 3.37 -1.25 11.31
C LEU A 37 4.31 -0.95 12.48
N HIS A 38 4.90 -2.01 13.05
CA HIS A 38 5.88 -1.90 14.13
C HIS A 38 7.29 -2.26 13.62
N LEU A 39 8.11 -1.25 13.33
CA LEU A 39 9.43 -1.39 12.70
C LEU A 39 10.44 -2.25 13.49
N VAL A 40 10.24 -2.40 14.79
CA VAL A 40 11.14 -3.14 15.70
C VAL A 40 10.64 -4.56 15.95
N GLN A 41 9.33 -4.80 15.83
CA GLN A 41 8.69 -6.07 16.20
C GLN A 41 8.40 -6.93 14.97
N GLU A 42 8.16 -6.33 13.81
CA GLU A 42 7.85 -7.06 12.59
C GLU A 42 9.10 -7.62 11.90
N PRO A 43 9.02 -8.80 11.28
CA PRO A 43 10.07 -9.32 10.43
C PRO A 43 10.43 -8.33 9.31
N MET A 44 11.73 -8.19 9.01
CA MET A 44 12.22 -7.27 7.96
C MET A 44 11.50 -7.46 6.61
N ARG A 45 11.18 -8.71 6.24
CA ARG A 45 10.43 -9.01 5.01
C ARG A 45 9.05 -8.34 4.96
N GLN A 46 8.35 -8.24 6.09
CA GLN A 46 7.04 -7.61 6.17
C GLN A 46 7.18 -6.09 6.05
N ILE A 47 8.16 -5.51 6.76
CA ILE A 47 8.49 -4.08 6.64
C ILE A 47 8.79 -3.71 5.19
N GLN A 48 9.66 -4.48 4.52
CA GLN A 48 10.00 -4.27 3.11
C GLN A 48 8.80 -4.40 2.17
N HIS A 49 7.89 -5.33 2.46
CA HIS A 49 6.64 -5.47 1.69
C HIS A 49 5.76 -4.24 1.86
N ARG A 50 5.51 -3.77 3.09
CA ARG A 50 4.69 -2.59 3.35
C ARG A 50 5.28 -1.31 2.75
N VAL A 51 6.61 -1.15 2.78
CA VAL A 51 7.29 -0.02 2.12
C VAL A 51 7.09 -0.06 0.60
N ARG A 52 7.26 -1.23 -0.04
CA ARG A 52 7.03 -1.39 -1.48
C ARG A 52 5.60 -1.07 -1.87
N ASP A 53 4.63 -1.56 -1.10
CA ASP A 53 3.22 -1.28 -1.35
C ASP A 53 2.90 0.21 -1.20
N SER A 54 3.49 0.88 -0.21
CA SER A 54 3.31 2.32 0.00
C SER A 54 3.90 3.16 -1.12
N LEU A 55 5.09 2.80 -1.61
CA LEU A 55 5.70 3.44 -2.78
C LEU A 55 4.82 3.27 -4.03
N ARG A 56 4.25 2.08 -4.21
CA ARG A 56 3.31 1.81 -5.30
C ARG A 56 2.05 2.66 -5.19
N CYS A 57 1.39 2.68 -4.02
CA CYS A 57 0.20 3.50 -3.80
C CYS A 57 0.48 4.99 -4.04
N HIS A 58 1.63 5.49 -3.56
CA HIS A 58 2.06 6.86 -3.82
C HIS A 58 2.24 7.15 -5.32
N ALA A 59 2.89 6.25 -6.06
CA ALA A 59 3.05 6.38 -7.51
C ALA A 59 1.70 6.36 -8.26
N MET A 60 0.77 5.47 -7.85
CA MET A 60 -0.57 5.37 -8.43
C MET A 60 -1.40 6.62 -8.17
N ARG A 61 -1.38 7.16 -6.94
CA ARG A 61 -2.02 8.46 -6.64
C ARG A 61 -1.45 9.60 -7.48
N GLY A 62 -0.14 9.58 -7.73
CA GLY A 62 0.50 10.54 -8.64
C GLY A 62 0.04 10.39 -10.10
N LEU A 63 -0.21 9.17 -10.56
CA LEU A 63 -0.78 8.92 -11.89
C LEU A 63 -2.24 9.35 -11.98
N GLU A 64 -3.04 9.03 -10.97
CA GLU A 64 -4.44 9.42 -10.84
C GLU A 64 -4.60 10.95 -10.81
N ALA A 65 -3.78 11.64 -10.03
CA ALA A 65 -3.78 13.11 -9.98
C ALA A 65 -3.48 13.75 -11.35
N ARG A 66 -2.64 13.11 -12.18
CA ARG A 66 -2.31 13.60 -13.53
C ARG A 66 -3.36 13.25 -14.58
N ARG A 67 -4.02 12.09 -14.46
CA ARG A 67 -5.01 11.59 -15.42
C ARG A 67 -6.18 10.89 -14.72
N PRO A 68 -7.04 11.65 -14.03
CA PRO A 68 -8.11 11.07 -13.20
C PRO A 68 -9.14 10.29 -14.01
N ALA A 69 -9.44 10.73 -15.24
CA ALA A 69 -10.37 10.04 -16.13
C ALA A 69 -9.90 8.63 -16.55
N THR A 70 -8.59 8.36 -16.51
CA THR A 70 -8.01 7.08 -16.96
C THR A 70 -7.61 6.19 -15.78
N TYR A 71 -7.18 6.78 -14.67
CA TYR A 71 -6.59 6.07 -13.54
C TYR A 71 -7.32 6.31 -12.21
N GLY A 72 -8.52 6.90 -12.25
CA GLY A 72 -9.37 7.11 -11.08
C GLY A 72 -9.59 5.82 -10.28
N GLY A 73 -9.43 5.89 -8.96
CA GLY A 73 -9.62 4.78 -8.03
C GLY A 73 -8.45 3.80 -7.93
N LEU A 74 -7.36 3.98 -8.68
CA LEU A 74 -6.17 3.12 -8.57
C LEU A 74 -5.27 3.49 -7.38
N GLY A 75 -5.36 4.72 -6.86
CA GLY A 75 -4.56 5.22 -5.74
C GLY A 75 -5.00 4.72 -4.36
N ASP A 76 -6.19 4.13 -4.23
CA ASP A 76 -6.74 3.67 -2.95
C ASP A 76 -6.26 2.28 -2.54
N GLY A 77 -5.51 1.60 -3.42
CA GLY A 77 -5.03 0.25 -3.17
C GLY A 77 -6.16 -0.77 -3.25
N VAL A 78 -5.78 -2.04 -3.33
CA VAL A 78 -6.73 -3.15 -3.36
C VAL A 78 -6.53 -3.93 -2.07
N ASP A 79 -7.56 -3.97 -1.22
CA ASP A 79 -7.57 -4.87 -0.07
C ASP A 79 -7.67 -6.31 -0.58
N GLY A 80 -6.52 -6.99 -0.59
CA GLY A 80 -6.42 -8.34 -1.12
C GLY A 80 -7.18 -9.39 -0.30
N GLU A 81 -7.45 -9.14 0.98
CA GLU A 81 -8.27 -10.03 1.80
C GLU A 81 -9.76 -9.82 1.48
N ALA A 82 -10.21 -8.56 1.43
CA ALA A 82 -11.57 -8.23 1.03
C ALA A 82 -11.87 -8.71 -0.41
N CYS A 83 -10.94 -8.53 -1.35
CA CYS A 83 -11.11 -9.06 -2.71
C CYS A 83 -11.15 -10.58 -2.76
N ARG A 84 -10.37 -11.30 -1.94
CA ARG A 84 -10.45 -12.76 -1.84
C ARG A 84 -11.73 -13.23 -1.17
N ALA A 85 -12.24 -12.50 -0.18
CA ALA A 85 -13.55 -12.76 0.42
C ALA A 85 -14.68 -12.54 -0.60
N ALA A 86 -14.66 -11.42 -1.33
CA ALA A 86 -15.61 -11.12 -2.39
C ALA A 86 -15.56 -12.15 -3.52
N LEU A 87 -14.37 -12.63 -3.90
CA LEU A 87 -14.21 -13.66 -4.93
C LEU A 87 -14.90 -14.99 -4.54
N ARG A 88 -14.92 -15.34 -3.24
CA ARG A 88 -15.57 -16.57 -2.74
C ARG A 88 -17.09 -16.53 -2.84
N VAL A 89 -17.68 -15.36 -2.89
CA VAL A 89 -19.13 -15.14 -2.93
C VAL A 89 -19.60 -14.49 -4.24
N ALA A 90 -18.69 -14.33 -5.22
CA ALA A 90 -19.00 -13.72 -6.50
C ALA A 90 -20.13 -14.48 -7.21
N SER A 91 -21.14 -13.74 -7.63
CA SER A 91 -22.39 -14.28 -8.16
C SER A 91 -22.32 -14.53 -9.66
N THR A 92 -21.39 -13.87 -10.35
CA THR A 92 -21.21 -13.95 -11.80
C THR A 92 -19.75 -14.10 -12.20
N GLU A 93 -19.50 -14.71 -13.36
CA GLU A 93 -18.15 -14.86 -13.90
C GLU A 93 -17.52 -13.50 -14.28
N LEU A 94 -18.34 -12.52 -14.64
CA LEU A 94 -17.88 -11.15 -14.90
C LEU A 94 -17.33 -10.51 -13.61
N GLU A 95 -18.07 -10.61 -12.51
CA GLU A 95 -17.66 -10.11 -11.20
C GLU A 95 -16.38 -10.81 -10.72
N ALA A 96 -16.31 -12.14 -10.85
CA ALA A 96 -15.11 -12.90 -10.53
C ALA A 96 -13.91 -12.49 -11.40
N SER A 97 -14.11 -12.24 -12.70
CA SER A 97 -13.06 -11.80 -13.63
C SER A 97 -12.53 -10.41 -13.27
N LEU A 98 -13.41 -9.47 -12.89
CA LEU A 98 -13.02 -8.13 -12.45
C LEU A 98 -12.23 -8.19 -11.13
N LEU A 99 -12.68 -8.98 -10.16
CA LEU A 99 -11.97 -9.19 -8.88
C LEU A 99 -10.62 -9.88 -9.07
N ARG A 100 -10.54 -10.88 -9.96
CA ARG A 100 -9.26 -11.48 -10.37
C ARG A 100 -8.38 -10.46 -11.07
N GLY A 101 -8.93 -9.58 -11.89
CA GLY A 101 -8.22 -8.47 -12.53
C GLY A 101 -7.65 -7.46 -11.53
N LEU A 102 -8.42 -7.09 -10.51
CA LEU A 102 -7.97 -6.25 -9.38
C LEU A 102 -6.86 -6.93 -8.57
N LEU A 103 -7.02 -8.22 -8.25
CA LEU A 103 -6.00 -9.03 -7.59
C LEU A 103 -4.76 -9.23 -8.48
N ALA A 104 -4.92 -9.37 -9.80
CA ALA A 104 -3.85 -9.53 -10.77
C ALA A 104 -3.10 -8.22 -11.01
N GLY A 105 -3.79 -7.08 -11.04
CA GLY A 105 -3.19 -5.75 -10.99
C GLY A 105 -2.45 -5.51 -9.68
N ALA A 106 -2.90 -6.13 -8.59
CA ALA A 106 -2.13 -6.19 -7.35
C ALA A 106 -0.90 -7.13 -7.45
N LEU A 107 -1.01 -8.27 -8.14
CA LEU A 107 0.05 -9.27 -8.35
C LEU A 107 1.12 -8.83 -9.36
N TRP A 108 0.80 -8.06 -10.40
CA TRP A 108 1.77 -7.57 -11.40
C TRP A 108 2.81 -6.60 -10.81
N THR A 109 2.64 -6.20 -9.54
CA THR A 109 3.55 -5.33 -8.79
C THR A 109 4.14 -5.97 -7.54
N ALA A 110 3.72 -7.18 -7.18
CA ALA A 110 4.35 -7.97 -6.13
C ALA A 110 5.52 -8.76 -6.76
N ALA A 111 6.68 -8.11 -6.81
CA ALA A 111 8.01 -8.59 -7.23
C ALA A 111 8.16 -10.06 -7.67
N ARG A 112 8.74 -10.25 -8.87
CA ARG A 112 9.70 -11.34 -9.09
C ARG A 112 10.94 -11.12 -8.23
#